data_AF-A0A8S3HIG0-F1
#
_entry.id   AF-A0A8S3HIG0-F1
#
_cell.length_a   1.000
_cell.length_b   1.000
_cell.length_c   1.000
_cell.angle_alpha   90.00
_cell.angle_beta   90.00
_cell.angle_gamma   90.00
#
_symmetry.space_group_name_H-M   'P 1'
#
loop_
_entity.id
_entity.type
_entity.pdbx_description
1 polymer ?
#
loop_
_entity_poly.entity_id
_entity_poly.type
_entity_poly.pdbx_seq_one_letter_code
_entity_poly.pdbx_strand_id
1 'polypeptide(L)'
;MKSKDLQNIVLSKYQNGDTPTKNFRDLNGGIGLRTVKRWCQMILQSGSITLSSPPSCPRLTRTKGNIRKVKIVYAEKKSISSKTVNGARYFRKKCSANIEKRFRATSL
;
A
#
# COMPACT_ATOMS: atom_id res chain seq x y z
N MET A 1 12.32 -22.89 -14.55
CA MET A 1 13.58 -22.13 -14.38
C MET A 1 13.79 -21.88 -12.89
N LYS A 2 14.99 -22.14 -12.35
CA LYS A 2 15.24 -21.96 -10.91
C LYS A 2 15.47 -20.46 -10.62
N SER A 3 15.25 -20.03 -9.37
CA SER A 3 15.38 -18.60 -9.00
C SER A 3 16.80 -18.05 -9.20
N LYS A 4 17.81 -18.92 -9.14
CA LYS A 4 19.22 -18.56 -9.35
C LYS A 4 19.52 -18.27 -10.82
N ASP A 5 18.88 -18.98 -11.74
CA ASP A 5 19.00 -18.75 -13.18
C ASP A 5 18.42 -17.37 -13.55
N LEU A 6 17.26 -17.03 -12.97
CA LEU A 6 16.63 -15.71 -13.13
C LEU A 6 17.53 -14.56 -12.63
N GLN A 7 18.24 -14.75 -11.51
CA GLN A 7 19.17 -13.74 -10.98
C GLN A 7 20.36 -13.53 -11.92
N ASN A 8 20.95 -14.62 -12.43
CA ASN A 8 22.06 -14.54 -13.37
C ASN A 8 21.66 -13.83 -14.67
N ILE A 9 20.46 -14.08 -15.17
CA ILE A 9 19.91 -13.39 -16.35
C ILE A 9 19.72 -11.90 -16.07
N VAL A 10 19.18 -11.51 -14.92
CA VAL A 10 19.01 -10.09 -14.57
C VAL A 10 20.36 -9.39 -14.40
N LEU A 11 21.34 -10.08 -13.78
CA LEU A 11 22.68 -9.55 -13.59
C LEU A 11 23.39 -9.31 -14.93
N SER A 12 23.38 -10.29 -15.84
CA SER A 12 24.03 -10.17 -17.14
C SER A 12 23.42 -9.06 -18.00
N LYS A 13 22.08 -8.94 -18.03
CA LYS A 13 21.41 -7.86 -18.76
C LYS A 13 21.69 -6.50 -18.17
N TYR A 14 21.72 -6.39 -16.84
CA TYR A 14 22.08 -5.14 -16.18
C TYR A 14 23.53 -4.71 -16.51
N GLN A 15 24.47 -5.65 -16.55
CA GLN A 15 25.86 -5.37 -16.98
C GLN A 15 25.95 -4.94 -18.45
N ASN A 16 25.06 -5.45 -19.31
CA ASN A 16 24.91 -5.01 -20.70
C ASN A 16 24.25 -3.62 -20.84
N GLY A 17 23.91 -2.95 -19.73
CA GLY A 17 23.29 -1.63 -19.71
C GLY A 17 21.77 -1.64 -19.92
N ASP A 18 21.12 -2.81 -19.84
CA ASP A 18 19.67 -2.89 -20.02
C ASP A 18 18.92 -2.28 -18.84
N THR A 19 17.86 -1.53 -19.17
CA THR A 19 17.00 -0.92 -18.16
C THR A 19 16.15 -1.96 -17.44
N PRO A 20 15.77 -1.72 -16.16
CA PRO A 20 14.91 -2.63 -15.40
C PRO A 20 13.58 -2.96 -16.10
N THR A 21 13.06 -2.03 -16.90
CA THR A 21 11.81 -2.18 -17.65
C THR A 21 11.98 -3.12 -18.84
N LYS A 22 13.13 -3.07 -19.52
CA LYS A 22 13.49 -3.99 -20.61
C LYS A 22 13.70 -5.41 -20.05
N ASN A 23 14.43 -5.53 -18.95
CA ASN A 23 14.63 -6.80 -18.25
C ASN A 23 13.32 -7.45 -17.83
N PHE A 24 12.36 -6.66 -17.32
CA PHE A 24 11.03 -7.16 -16.96
C PHE A 24 10.26 -7.73 -18.18
N ARG A 25 10.29 -7.02 -19.32
CA ARG A 25 9.63 -7.49 -20.55
C ARG A 25 10.25 -8.79 -21.05
N ASP A 26 11.57 -8.88 -21.04
CA ASP A 26 12.28 -10.05 -21.53
C ASP A 26 12.10 -11.29 -20.65
N LEU A 27 11.79 -11.08 -19.36
CA LEU A 27 11.43 -12.15 -18.43
C LEU A 27 9.96 -12.59 -18.57
N ASN A 28 9.21 -12.00 -19.49
CA ASN A 28 7.81 -12.29 -19.81
C ASN A 28 6.90 -12.41 -18.56
N GLY A 29 7.12 -11.54 -17.57
CA GLY A 29 6.34 -11.57 -16.32
C GLY A 29 6.71 -12.68 -15.33
N GLY A 30 7.72 -13.50 -15.61
CA GLY A 30 8.22 -14.52 -14.67
C GLY A 30 8.72 -13.95 -13.33
N ILE A 31 8.98 -12.64 -13.27
CA ILE A 31 9.26 -11.90 -12.05
C ILE A 31 8.55 -10.54 -12.11
N GLY A 32 7.99 -10.08 -10.99
CA GLY A 32 7.38 -8.75 -10.91
C GLY A 32 8.40 -7.61 -11.10
N LEU A 33 7.98 -6.54 -11.76
CA LEU A 33 8.81 -5.35 -12.03
C LEU A 33 9.45 -4.76 -10.77
N ARG A 34 8.76 -4.81 -9.63
CA ARG A 34 9.27 -4.33 -8.34
C ARG A 34 10.50 -5.13 -7.90
N THR A 35 10.50 -6.44 -8.12
CA THR A 35 11.62 -7.32 -7.80
C THR A 35 12.81 -7.03 -8.70
N VAL A 36 12.57 -6.87 -10.01
CA VAL A 36 13.63 -6.51 -10.98
C VAL A 36 14.29 -5.18 -10.60
N LYS A 37 13.50 -4.14 -10.30
CA LYS A 37 14.02 -2.84 -9.82
C LYS A 37 14.87 -2.98 -8.57
N ARG A 38 14.41 -3.76 -7.59
CA ARG A 38 15.14 -4.03 -6.35
C ARG A 38 16.48 -4.71 -6.61
N TRP A 39 16.51 -5.70 -7.51
CA TRP A 39 17.75 -6.39 -7.86
C TRP A 39 18.73 -5.47 -8.58
N CYS A 40 18.27 -4.65 -9.52
CA CYS A 40 19.13 -3.64 -10.17
C CYS A 40 19.74 -2.67 -9.14
N GLN A 41 18.98 -2.24 -8.13
CA GLN A 41 19.51 -1.40 -7.05
C GLN A 41 20.57 -2.14 -6.21
N MET A 42 20.35 -3.43 -5.90
CA MET A 42 21.34 -4.23 -5.18
C MET A 42 22.64 -4.41 -5.98
N ILE A 43 22.55 -4.60 -7.30
CA ILE A 43 23.73 -4.67 -8.16
C ILE A 43 24.50 -3.35 -8.15
N LEU A 44 23.81 -2.21 -8.20
CA LEU A 44 24.45 -0.89 -8.10
C LEU A 44 25.19 -0.71 -6.75
N GLN A 45 24.62 -1.21 -5.66
CA GLN A 45 25.16 -1.01 -4.31
C GLN A 45 26.27 -2.00 -3.93
N SER A 46 26.15 -3.26 -4.37
CA SER A 46 26.96 -4.37 -3.86
C SER A 46 27.56 -5.24 -4.96
N GLY A 47 27.33 -4.92 -6.24
CA GLY A 47 27.82 -5.70 -7.38
C GLY A 47 27.19 -7.09 -7.54
N SER A 48 26.25 -7.48 -6.65
CA SER A 48 25.66 -8.81 -6.62
C SER A 48 24.22 -8.79 -6.14
N ILE A 49 23.46 -9.81 -6.56
CA ILE A 49 22.10 -10.08 -6.05
C ILE A 49 22.24 -11.10 -4.91
N THR A 50 22.76 -10.69 -3.77
CA THR A 50 22.79 -11.55 -2.57
C THR A 50 21.40 -11.59 -1.95
N LEU A 51 20.62 -12.62 -2.31
CA LEU A 51 19.35 -12.95 -1.63
C LEU A 51 19.55 -13.56 -0.25
N SER A 52 20.77 -13.54 0.32
CA SER A 52 20.92 -13.73 1.76
C SER A 52 20.02 -12.68 2.40
N SER A 53 18.93 -13.13 3.03
CA SER A 53 17.90 -12.29 3.61
C SER A 53 18.57 -11.02 4.17
N PRO A 54 18.39 -9.82 3.56
CA PRO A 54 18.81 -8.60 4.25
C PRO A 54 18.14 -8.70 5.61
N PRO A 55 18.86 -8.54 6.75
CA PRO A 55 18.40 -8.93 8.08
C PRO A 55 16.96 -8.52 8.15
N SER A 56 16.09 -9.54 8.00
CA SER A 56 14.70 -9.33 7.62
C SER A 56 14.21 -8.32 8.60
N CYS A 57 13.75 -7.13 8.17
CA CYS A 57 13.22 -6.12 9.07
C CYS A 57 12.42 -6.90 10.10
N PRO A 58 12.90 -7.03 11.35
CA PRO A 58 12.41 -8.10 12.21
C PRO A 58 10.92 -7.88 12.25
N ARG A 59 10.14 -8.89 11.83
CA ARG A 59 8.69 -8.83 11.88
C ARG A 59 8.39 -8.40 13.30
N LEU A 60 8.06 -7.12 13.49
CA LEU A 60 8.16 -6.47 14.80
C LEU A 60 7.47 -7.40 15.77
N THR A 61 8.25 -7.99 16.68
CA THR A 61 7.71 -8.95 17.64
C THR A 61 6.55 -8.22 18.30
N ARG A 62 5.35 -8.82 18.27
CA ARG A 62 4.12 -8.17 18.74
C ARG A 62 4.23 -7.92 20.24
N THR A 63 4.90 -6.83 20.61
CA THR A 63 4.99 -6.40 22.00
C THR A 63 3.64 -5.85 22.43
N LYS A 64 3.30 -6.05 23.70
CA LYS A 64 2.04 -5.55 24.29
C LYS A 64 1.84 -4.04 24.03
N GLY A 65 2.93 -3.28 24.03
CA GLY A 65 2.94 -1.85 23.70
C GLY A 65 2.53 -1.55 22.25
N ASN A 66 3.09 -2.25 21.27
CA ASN A 66 2.77 -2.03 19.86
C ASN A 66 1.31 -2.41 19.54
N ILE A 67 0.80 -3.49 20.14
CA ILE A 67 -0.61 -3.88 20.02
C ILE A 67 -1.52 -2.78 20.60
N ARG A 68 -1.17 -2.23 21.77
CA ARG A 68 -1.96 -1.17 22.42
C ARG A 68 -1.99 0.10 21.57
N LYS A 69 -0.85 0.51 21.00
CA LYS A 69 -0.78 1.66 20.06
C LYS A 69 -1.68 1.45 18.84
N VAL A 70 -1.62 0.29 18.20
CA VAL A 70 -2.50 -0.03 17.05
C VAL A 70 -3.98 -0.01 17.44
N LYS A 71 -4.33 -0.55 18.62
CA LYS A 71 -5.71 -0.53 19.13
C LYS A 71 -6.22 0.90 19.37
N ILE A 72 -5.38 1.80 19.93
CA ILE A 72 -5.74 3.21 20.14
C ILE A 72 -6.02 3.90 18.81
N VAL A 73 -5.08 3.80 17.85
CA VAL A 73 -5.23 4.39 16.51
C VAL A 73 -6.49 3.87 15.80
N TYR A 74 -6.79 2.57 15.94
CA TYR A 74 -7.99 1.98 15.37
C TYR A 74 -9.27 2.49 16.05
N ALA A 75 -9.28 2.63 17.37
CA ALA A 75 -10.41 3.15 18.13
C ALA A 75 -10.69 4.62 17.79
N GLU A 76 -9.65 5.45 17.67
CA GLU A 76 -9.76 6.84 17.24
C GLU A 76 -10.37 6.94 15.84
N LYS A 77 -9.86 6.19 14.86
CA LYS A 77 -10.42 6.16 13.50
C LYS A 77 -11.88 5.71 13.47
N LYS A 78 -12.24 4.68 14.26
CA LYS A 78 -13.62 4.21 14.37
C LYS A 78 -14.54 5.27 14.98
N SER A 79 -14.06 6.01 15.99
CA SER A 79 -14.80 7.11 16.62
C SER A 79 -15.01 8.30 15.68
N ILE A 80 -14.03 8.58 14.81
CA ILE A 80 -14.14 9.64 13.80
C ILE A 80 -15.18 9.21 12.74
N SER A 81 -15.11 7.97 12.26
CA SER A 81 -16.07 7.42 11.30
C SER A 81 -17.52 7.45 11.83
N SER A 82 -17.76 7.09 13.10
CA SER A 82 -19.10 7.14 13.68
C SER A 82 -19.62 8.57 13.90
N LYS A 83 -18.73 9.54 14.20
CA LYS A 83 -19.10 10.96 14.28
C LYS A 83 -19.51 11.54 12.93
N THR A 84 -18.83 11.18 11.83
CA THR A 84 -19.19 11.63 10.48
C THR A 84 -20.55 11.09 10.05
N VAL A 85 -20.87 9.83 10.36
CA VAL A 85 -22.17 9.22 10.04
C VAL A 85 -23.31 9.86 10.86
N ASN A 86 -23.08 10.20 12.12
CA ASN A 86 -24.09 10.84 12.96
C ASN A 86 -24.36 12.31 12.58
N GLY A 87 -23.31 13.07 12.22
CA GLY A 87 -23.45 14.43 11.71
C GLY A 87 -24.23 14.50 10.39
N ALA A 88 -23.93 13.59 9.45
CA ALA A 88 -24.64 13.49 8.18
C ALA A 88 -26.12 13.10 8.36
N ARG A 89 -26.42 12.19 9.30
CA ARG A 89 -27.80 11.80 9.62
C ARG A 89 -28.60 12.95 10.27
N TYR A 90 -27.97 13.76 11.12
CA TYR A 90 -28.59 14.94 11.73
C TYR A 90 -28.89 16.04 10.67
N PHE A 91 -27.93 16.32 9.78
CA PHE A 91 -28.13 17.27 8.69
C PHE A 91 -29.26 16.84 7.74
N ARG A 92 -29.33 15.55 7.37
CA ARG A 92 -30.39 15.04 6.46
C ARG A 92 -31.79 15.17 7.06
N LYS A 93 -31.94 14.90 8.37
CA LYS A 93 -33.21 15.09 9.10
C LYS A 93 -33.59 16.57 9.18
N LYS A 94 -32.63 17.45 9.49
CA LYS A 94 -32.87 18.89 9.61
C LYS A 94 -33.19 19.55 8.26
N CYS A 95 -32.55 19.13 7.17
CA CYS A 95 -32.88 19.58 5.81
C CYS A 95 -34.27 19.09 5.37
N SER A 96 -34.64 17.84 5.65
CA SER A 96 -35.97 17.31 5.28
C SER A 96 -37.10 18.04 6.00
N ALA A 97 -36.94 18.30 7.31
CA ALA A 97 -37.92 19.07 8.09
C ALA A 97 -38.05 20.54 7.65
N ASN A 98 -37.00 21.13 7.08
CA ASN A 98 -37.02 22.50 6.58
C ASN A 98 -37.67 22.61 5.20
N ILE A 99 -37.54 21.57 4.36
CA ILE A 99 -38.23 21.46 3.07
C ILE A 99 -39.75 21.29 3.28
N GLU A 100 -40.18 20.42 4.20
CA GLU A 100 -41.61 20.24 4.52
C GLU A 100 -42.27 21.52 5.07
N LYS A 101 -41.55 22.28 5.91
CA LYS A 101 -42.05 23.58 6.41
C LYS A 101 -42.21 24.61 5.30
N ARG A 102 -41.28 24.66 4.34
CA ARG A 102 -41.38 25.55 3.17
C ARG A 102 -42.53 25.18 2.27
N PHE A 103 -42.74 23.88 2.00
CA PHE A 103 -43.84 23.41 1.15
C PHE A 103 -45.23 23.74 1.75
N ARG A 104 -45.38 23.65 3.08
CA ARG A 104 -46.63 24.05 3.76
C ARG A 104 -46.87 25.57 3.80
N ALA A 105 -45.82 26.38 3.70
CA ALA A 105 -45.94 27.85 3.71
C ALA A 105 -46.30 28.45 2.34
N THR A 106 -46.10 27.72 1.23
CA THR A 106 -46.46 28.12 -0.13
C THR A 106 -47.80 27.54 -0.63
N SER A 107 -48.56 26.85 0.23
CA SER A 107 -49.82 26.18 -0.12
C SER A 107 -51.08 26.92 0.41
N LEU A 108 -51.02 28.24 0.54
CA LEU A 108 -52.16 29.12 0.86
C LEU A 108 -52.32 30.17 -0.24
#